data_AF-A0A9W4T4N1-F1
#
_entry.id   AF-A0A9W4T4N1-F1
#
_cell.length_a   1.000
_cell.length_b   1.000
_cell.length_c   1.000
_cell.angle_alpha   90.00
_cell.angle_beta   90.00
_cell.angle_gamma   90.00
#
_symmetry.space_group_name_H-M   'P 1'
#
loop_
_entity.id
_entity.type
_entity.pdbx_description
1 polymer ?
#
loop_
_entity_poly.entity_id
_entity_poly.type
_entity_poly.pdbx_seq_one_letter_code
_entity_poly.pdbx_strand_id
1 'polypeptide(L)'
;MSSESTLAEVVEKQGKKILEQGKEILELKEQLVALQELQESVYGRINYLQKAFKLGLIKEGTTVKYNTVVVKVTVKGERAFLYYNNKFFDSFYKFLSSVHGPGQYKKLIIDGVSYKTFLECLKASNDKESNMSLETSSPDNSTGNVIDPLLTEITTYFVERGFQSSLVSSFLKRRSRLEFMTNEEIMFDFLEEREQMDPIIFIGIEGSEGVESGKDKELLVKWGLTEESARNLRHIVRNDTIWSQQVLKHWLLKWIHNLWNSLSFDNIFNNEEKFPRNQWNSYERKGGPQMFASSYEYIINIGKDTLLINNTKVANQANTNYQAFFHATDYQSAQSISKNGINPYLGRPCLDFGRSPSFYLNPSLENAIDFIRNRVGFYAIIIYWVDTERVKSMAYRDLVPNEELWKEVVVASRCRQRSVIESDKFVYGYQMSNPRQILLAWQAYGGEDVENSWRNHIQEARWFNPVRHLQLAVKTEDAAELINSYRVGIIYFHTKDE
;
A
#
# COMPACT_ATOMS: atom_id res chain seq x y z
N MET A 1 -61.71 20.83 -10.49
CA MET A 1 -60.97 20.37 -11.68
C MET A 1 -59.66 21.15 -11.94
N SER A 2 -59.07 21.87 -10.96
CA SER A 2 -57.89 22.74 -11.19
C SER A 2 -56.57 22.22 -10.57
N SER A 3 -56.58 21.10 -9.84
CA SER A 3 -55.41 20.57 -9.11
C SER A 3 -54.73 19.38 -9.77
N GLU A 4 -55.41 18.65 -10.68
CA GLU A 4 -54.83 17.50 -11.39
C GLU A 4 -54.00 17.93 -12.62
N SER A 5 -54.33 19.07 -13.22
CA SER A 5 -53.62 19.65 -14.37
C SER A 5 -52.17 20.03 -14.05
N THR A 6 -51.90 20.49 -12.83
CA THR A 6 -50.59 21.00 -12.41
C THR A 6 -49.62 19.89 -12.00
N LEU A 7 -50.13 18.75 -11.51
CA LEU A 7 -49.30 17.62 -11.11
C LEU A 7 -48.76 16.85 -12.33
N ALA A 8 -49.60 16.69 -13.36
CA ALA A 8 -49.22 16.02 -14.60
C ALA A 8 -48.09 16.75 -15.35
N GLU A 9 -48.14 18.08 -15.41
CA GLU A 9 -47.10 18.90 -16.04
C GLU A 9 -45.76 18.84 -15.31
N VAL A 10 -45.78 18.77 -13.97
CA VAL A 10 -44.54 18.66 -13.17
C VAL A 10 -43.88 17.29 -13.38
N VAL A 11 -44.66 16.22 -13.42
CA VAL A 11 -44.16 14.86 -13.66
C VAL A 11 -43.59 14.72 -15.08
N GLU A 12 -44.25 15.29 -16.10
CA GLU A 12 -43.75 15.25 -17.47
C GLU A 12 -42.42 16.03 -17.61
N LYS A 13 -42.31 17.18 -16.94
CA LYS A 13 -41.09 18.01 -16.95
C LYS A 13 -39.92 17.31 -16.24
N GLN A 14 -40.18 16.61 -15.14
CA GLN A 14 -39.16 15.80 -14.46
C GLN A 14 -38.76 14.57 -15.29
N GLY A 15 -39.71 13.90 -15.94
CA GLY A 15 -39.42 12.76 -16.82
C GLY A 15 -38.49 13.12 -17.98
N LYS A 16 -38.72 14.28 -18.63
CA LYS A 16 -37.83 14.79 -19.69
C LYS A 16 -36.42 15.10 -19.17
N LYS A 17 -36.31 15.72 -18.00
CA LYS A 17 -35.01 16.04 -17.38
C LYS A 17 -34.20 14.79 -17.03
N ILE A 18 -34.85 13.74 -16.53
CA ILE A 18 -34.20 12.45 -16.22
C ILE A 18 -33.71 11.77 -17.50
N LEU A 19 -34.49 11.83 -18.58
CA LEU A 19 -34.11 11.24 -19.86
C LEU A 19 -32.88 11.92 -20.47
N GLU A 20 -32.79 13.24 -20.33
CA GLU A 20 -31.69 14.07 -20.82
C GLU A 20 -30.40 13.81 -20.03
N GLN A 21 -30.50 13.75 -18.69
CA GLN A 21 -29.38 13.34 -17.82
C GLN A 21 -28.91 11.91 -18.12
N GLY A 22 -29.82 11.00 -18.47
CA GLY A 22 -29.48 9.64 -18.85
C GLY A 22 -28.64 9.55 -20.12
N LYS A 23 -28.91 10.41 -21.11
CA LYS A 23 -28.11 10.50 -22.35
C LYS A 23 -26.73 11.09 -22.09
N GLU A 24 -26.65 12.14 -21.28
CA GLU A 24 -25.40 12.82 -20.91
C GLU A 24 -24.45 11.87 -20.15
N ILE A 25 -25.00 11.02 -19.26
CA ILE A 25 -24.23 9.97 -18.57
C ILE A 25 -23.72 8.90 -19.54
N LEU A 26 -24.49 8.55 -20.57
CA LEU A 26 -24.08 7.54 -21.56
C LEU A 26 -22.92 8.07 -22.42
N GLU A 27 -23.02 9.33 -22.84
CA GLU A 27 -22.00 10.00 -23.65
C GLU A 27 -20.69 10.21 -22.85
N LEU A 28 -20.80 10.58 -21.57
CA LEU A 28 -19.64 10.65 -20.67
C LEU A 28 -18.97 9.28 -20.43
N LYS A 29 -19.73 8.17 -20.43
CA LYS A 29 -19.17 6.82 -20.32
C LYS A 29 -18.41 6.42 -21.58
N GLU A 30 -18.91 6.76 -22.75
CA GLU A 30 -18.23 6.50 -24.03
C GLU A 30 -16.94 7.32 -24.13
N GLN A 31 -16.97 8.59 -23.72
CA GLN A 31 -15.77 9.43 -23.63
C GLN A 31 -14.74 8.92 -22.62
N LEU A 32 -15.18 8.36 -21.48
CA LEU A 32 -14.29 7.76 -20.48
C LEU A 32 -13.58 6.51 -21.01
N VAL A 33 -14.29 5.68 -21.79
CA VAL A 33 -13.71 4.49 -22.45
C VAL A 33 -12.69 4.91 -23.50
N ALA A 34 -13.02 5.88 -24.36
CA ALA A 34 -12.09 6.41 -25.35
C ALA A 34 -10.86 7.08 -24.70
N LEU A 35 -11.02 7.78 -23.57
CA LEU A 35 -9.91 8.35 -22.81
C LEU A 35 -9.04 7.29 -22.14
N GLN A 36 -9.62 6.18 -21.67
CA GLN A 36 -8.86 5.03 -21.16
C GLN A 36 -8.05 4.35 -22.27
N GLU A 37 -8.63 4.20 -23.45
CA GLU A 37 -7.94 3.66 -24.64
C GLU A 37 -6.81 4.59 -25.12
N LEU A 38 -7.03 5.91 -25.10
CA LEU A 38 -6.01 6.92 -25.44
C LEU A 38 -4.89 6.99 -24.38
N GLN A 39 -5.23 6.86 -23.10
CA GLN A 39 -4.24 6.79 -22.01
C GLN A 39 -3.38 5.52 -22.14
N GLU A 40 -3.96 4.40 -22.56
CA GLU A 40 -3.24 3.16 -22.82
C GLU A 40 -2.43 3.19 -24.12
N SER A 41 -2.87 3.90 -25.17
CA SER A 41 -2.09 4.04 -26.42
C SER A 41 -0.91 5.02 -26.28
N VAL A 42 -1.02 6.02 -25.39
CA VAL A 42 0.04 7.02 -25.17
C VAL A 42 0.98 6.63 -24.03
N TYR A 43 0.54 5.82 -23.05
CA TYR A 43 1.35 5.46 -21.85
C TYR A 43 1.26 3.99 -21.39
N GLY A 44 0.47 3.11 -22.02
CA GLY A 44 0.17 1.77 -21.51
C GLY A 44 0.90 0.63 -22.24
N ARG A 45 1.98 0.10 -21.64
CA ARG A 45 2.59 -1.15 -22.11
C ARG A 45 1.58 -2.31 -21.98
N ILE A 46 1.28 -3.00 -23.07
CA ILE A 46 0.33 -4.14 -23.10
C ILE A 46 0.94 -5.35 -22.38
N ASN A 47 0.32 -5.81 -21.29
CA ASN A 47 0.82 -6.95 -20.50
C ASN A 47 0.54 -8.33 -21.15
N TYR A 48 1.25 -9.38 -20.70
CA TYR A 48 1.21 -10.71 -21.32
C TYR A 48 -0.16 -11.41 -21.33
N LEU A 49 -1.05 -11.11 -20.38
CA LEU A 49 -2.42 -11.67 -20.38
C LEU A 49 -3.20 -11.11 -21.58
N GLN A 50 -3.20 -9.79 -21.74
CA GLN A 50 -3.88 -9.14 -22.86
C GLN A 50 -3.26 -9.53 -24.20
N LYS A 51 -1.94 -9.64 -24.25
CA LYS A 51 -1.23 -10.03 -25.47
C LYS A 51 -1.56 -11.45 -25.91
N ALA A 52 -1.52 -12.40 -24.99
CA ALA A 52 -1.85 -13.78 -25.31
C ALA A 52 -3.32 -13.94 -25.74
N PHE A 53 -4.22 -13.10 -25.20
CA PHE A 53 -5.62 -13.09 -25.61
C PHE A 53 -5.78 -12.55 -27.03
N LYS A 54 -5.12 -11.43 -27.36
CA LYS A 54 -5.10 -10.88 -28.73
C LYS A 54 -4.54 -11.86 -29.76
N LEU A 55 -3.52 -12.63 -29.38
CA LEU A 55 -2.89 -13.64 -30.24
C LEU A 55 -3.64 -14.99 -30.26
N GLY A 56 -4.78 -15.10 -29.57
CA GLY A 56 -5.57 -16.32 -29.50
C GLY A 56 -4.92 -17.48 -28.73
N LEU A 57 -3.80 -17.23 -28.04
CA LEU A 57 -3.08 -18.21 -27.22
C LEU A 57 -3.80 -18.49 -25.90
N ILE A 58 -4.59 -17.54 -25.42
CA ILE A 58 -5.56 -17.75 -24.35
C ILE A 58 -6.93 -17.28 -24.83
N LYS A 59 -7.99 -17.93 -24.33
CA LYS A 59 -9.38 -17.61 -24.68
C LYS A 59 -10.25 -17.63 -23.44
N GLU A 60 -11.51 -17.23 -23.58
CA GLU A 60 -12.47 -17.40 -22.49
C GLU A 60 -12.52 -18.86 -22.02
N GLY A 61 -12.45 -19.05 -20.70
CA GLY A 61 -12.39 -20.37 -20.08
C GLY A 61 -10.99 -20.99 -19.97
N THR A 62 -9.94 -20.40 -20.59
CA THR A 62 -8.55 -20.82 -20.37
C THR A 62 -8.24 -20.84 -18.87
N THR A 63 -7.66 -21.94 -18.42
CA THR A 63 -7.36 -22.20 -17.02
C THR A 63 -5.98 -21.66 -16.66
N VAL A 64 -5.91 -20.89 -15.58
CA VAL A 64 -4.68 -20.35 -15.03
C VAL A 64 -4.54 -20.87 -13.61
N LYS A 65 -3.53 -21.70 -13.38
CA LYS A 65 -3.26 -22.36 -12.10
C LYS A 65 -1.98 -21.82 -11.49
N TYR A 66 -2.03 -21.54 -10.20
CA TYR A 66 -0.89 -21.17 -9.38
C TYR A 66 -1.03 -21.81 -7.99
N ASN A 67 -0.10 -22.69 -7.62
CA ASN A 67 -0.19 -23.53 -6.43
C ASN A 67 -1.55 -24.30 -6.37
N THR A 68 -2.34 -24.05 -5.32
CA THR A 68 -3.68 -24.63 -5.11
C THR A 68 -4.80 -23.81 -5.75
N VAL A 69 -4.51 -22.59 -6.22
CA VAL A 69 -5.50 -21.69 -6.82
C VAL A 69 -5.62 -21.98 -8.30
N VAL A 70 -6.86 -22.14 -8.77
CA VAL A 70 -7.21 -22.33 -10.17
C VAL A 70 -8.27 -21.31 -10.53
N VAL A 71 -7.99 -20.47 -11.51
CA VAL A 71 -8.92 -19.45 -12.01
C VAL A 71 -9.10 -19.63 -13.51
N LYS A 72 -10.17 -19.05 -14.06
CA LYS A 72 -10.43 -19.04 -15.49
C LYS A 72 -10.34 -17.63 -16.04
N VAL A 73 -9.86 -17.54 -17.28
CA VAL A 73 -9.93 -16.32 -18.07
C VAL A 73 -11.41 -16.03 -18.36
N THR A 74 -11.84 -14.82 -18.02
CA THR A 74 -13.14 -14.24 -18.31
C THR A 74 -12.93 -13.09 -19.29
N VAL A 75 -13.86 -12.91 -20.23
CA VAL A 75 -13.75 -11.84 -21.23
C VAL A 75 -14.79 -10.78 -20.95
N LYS A 76 -14.38 -9.50 -20.97
CA LYS A 76 -15.28 -8.35 -20.89
C LYS A 76 -14.89 -7.34 -21.96
N GLY A 77 -15.77 -7.13 -22.92
CA GLY A 77 -15.43 -6.39 -24.14
C GLY A 77 -14.29 -7.10 -24.89
N GLU A 78 -13.29 -6.35 -25.32
CA GLU A 78 -12.13 -6.88 -26.08
C GLU A 78 -10.95 -7.30 -25.19
N ARG A 79 -11.19 -7.56 -23.90
CA ARG A 79 -10.12 -7.77 -22.90
C ARG A 79 -10.32 -9.03 -22.08
N ALA A 80 -9.20 -9.64 -21.71
CA ALA A 80 -9.14 -10.81 -20.84
C ALA A 80 -8.91 -10.43 -19.38
N PHE A 81 -9.59 -11.10 -18.46
CA PHE A 81 -9.45 -10.89 -17.02
C PHE A 81 -9.41 -12.21 -16.28
N LEU A 82 -8.66 -12.26 -15.18
CA LEU A 82 -8.71 -13.36 -14.22
C LEU A 82 -9.63 -12.96 -13.06
N TYR A 83 -10.63 -13.78 -12.76
CA TYR A 83 -11.54 -13.54 -11.65
C TYR A 83 -11.12 -14.34 -10.41
N TYR A 84 -10.80 -13.65 -9.32
CA TYR A 84 -10.38 -14.25 -8.06
C TYR A 84 -10.79 -13.36 -6.88
N ASN A 85 -11.30 -13.95 -5.78
CA ASN A 85 -11.73 -13.24 -4.58
C ASN A 85 -12.60 -11.99 -4.86
N ASN A 86 -13.64 -12.16 -5.69
CA ASN A 86 -14.57 -11.11 -6.11
C ASN A 86 -13.92 -9.91 -6.82
N LYS A 87 -12.72 -10.07 -7.38
CA LYS A 87 -11.99 -9.03 -8.13
C LYS A 87 -11.57 -9.53 -9.50
N PHE A 88 -11.53 -8.61 -10.46
CA PHE A 88 -11.00 -8.85 -11.81
C PHE A 88 -9.55 -8.35 -11.88
N PHE A 89 -8.68 -9.19 -12.43
CA PHE A 89 -7.28 -8.88 -12.65
C PHE A 89 -6.98 -8.89 -14.14
N ASP A 90 -6.51 -7.77 -14.66
CA ASP A 90 -6.19 -7.51 -16.06
C ASP A 90 -4.74 -7.90 -16.44
N SER A 91 -3.98 -8.49 -15.51
CA SER A 91 -2.64 -9.06 -15.78
C SER A 91 -2.35 -10.27 -14.88
N PHE A 92 -1.45 -11.15 -15.34
CA PHE A 92 -0.95 -12.26 -14.52
C PHE A 92 -0.26 -11.75 -13.24
N TYR A 93 0.45 -10.63 -13.32
CA TYR A 93 1.10 -10.00 -12.16
C TYR A 93 0.11 -9.61 -11.07
N LYS A 94 -0.90 -8.81 -11.41
CA LYS A 94 -1.87 -8.30 -10.42
C LYS A 94 -2.62 -9.46 -9.76
N PHE A 95 -2.92 -10.51 -10.54
CA PHE A 95 -3.46 -11.76 -10.02
C PHE A 95 -2.48 -12.43 -9.02
N LEU A 96 -1.22 -12.64 -9.39
CA LEU A 96 -0.22 -13.28 -8.53
C LEU A 96 0.05 -12.50 -7.23
N SER A 97 0.15 -11.18 -7.32
CA SER A 97 0.31 -10.28 -6.17
C SER A 97 -0.86 -10.40 -5.19
N SER A 98 -2.07 -10.70 -5.68
CA SER A 98 -3.25 -10.93 -4.84
C SER A 98 -3.32 -12.31 -4.19
N VAL A 99 -2.64 -13.31 -4.76
CA VAL A 99 -2.69 -14.70 -4.27
C VAL A 99 -1.62 -14.96 -3.21
N HIS A 100 -0.39 -14.46 -3.37
CA HIS A 100 0.69 -14.76 -2.40
C HIS A 100 1.86 -13.77 -2.34
N GLY A 101 1.69 -12.53 -2.80
CA GLY A 101 2.78 -11.56 -2.92
C GLY A 101 3.65 -11.80 -4.17
N PRO A 102 4.45 -10.80 -4.59
CA PRO A 102 5.09 -10.79 -5.91
C PRO A 102 6.16 -11.88 -6.07
N GLY A 103 6.25 -12.49 -7.27
CA GLY A 103 7.51 -13.04 -7.76
C GLY A 103 7.69 -14.56 -7.91
N GLN A 104 6.66 -15.38 -8.20
CA GLN A 104 6.87 -16.80 -8.55
C GLN A 104 6.18 -17.26 -9.83
N TYR A 105 6.33 -16.52 -10.93
CA TYR A 105 5.83 -16.92 -12.26
C TYR A 105 6.23 -18.34 -12.69
N LYS A 106 7.36 -18.87 -12.19
CA LYS A 106 7.82 -20.26 -12.42
C LYS A 106 6.78 -21.34 -12.05
N LYS A 107 5.84 -21.03 -11.15
CA LYS A 107 4.77 -21.96 -10.72
C LYS A 107 3.43 -21.73 -11.42
N LEU A 108 3.36 -20.74 -12.31
CA LEU A 108 2.16 -20.45 -13.08
C LEU A 108 2.04 -21.49 -14.21
N ILE A 109 0.85 -22.08 -14.33
CA ILE A 109 0.50 -23.05 -15.34
C ILE A 109 -0.72 -22.51 -16.09
N ILE A 110 -0.62 -22.38 -17.41
CA ILE A 110 -1.66 -21.85 -18.29
C ILE A 110 -2.11 -22.98 -19.21
N ASP A 111 -3.35 -23.43 -19.08
CA ASP A 111 -3.91 -24.61 -19.78
C ASP A 111 -2.98 -25.84 -19.74
N GLY A 112 -2.40 -26.10 -18.58
CA GLY A 112 -1.48 -27.24 -18.37
C GLY A 112 -0.05 -27.00 -18.83
N VAL A 113 0.25 -25.86 -19.44
CA VAL A 113 1.58 -25.48 -19.93
C VAL A 113 2.31 -24.62 -18.90
N SER A 114 3.60 -24.90 -18.66
CA SER A 114 4.41 -24.08 -17.76
C SER A 114 4.52 -22.64 -18.27
N TYR A 115 4.64 -21.67 -17.37
CA TYR A 115 4.79 -20.27 -17.77
C TYR A 115 5.98 -20.02 -18.70
N LYS A 116 7.10 -20.75 -18.50
CA LYS A 116 8.28 -20.66 -19.37
C LYS A 116 7.93 -21.06 -20.80
N THR A 117 7.31 -22.23 -20.97
CA THR A 117 6.88 -22.73 -22.28
C THR A 117 5.81 -21.82 -22.90
N PHE A 118 4.90 -21.28 -22.09
CA PHE A 118 3.93 -20.29 -22.54
C PHE A 118 4.60 -19.02 -23.09
N LEU A 119 5.64 -18.51 -22.42
CA LEU A 119 6.41 -17.35 -22.92
C LEU A 119 7.14 -17.67 -24.22
N GLU A 120 7.67 -18.87 -24.38
CA GLU A 120 8.30 -19.33 -25.64
C GLU A 120 7.26 -19.38 -26.78
N CYS A 121 6.06 -19.93 -26.53
CA CYS A 121 4.96 -19.92 -27.49
C CYS A 121 4.49 -18.51 -27.84
N LEU A 122 4.41 -17.62 -26.83
CA LEU A 122 4.04 -16.23 -27.01
C LEU A 122 5.06 -15.48 -27.87
N LYS A 123 6.35 -15.74 -27.68
CA LYS A 123 7.43 -15.19 -28.51
C LYS A 123 7.32 -15.69 -29.96
N ALA A 124 7.24 -17.01 -30.15
CA ALA A 124 7.16 -17.64 -31.48
C ALA A 124 5.91 -17.24 -32.28
N SER A 125 4.77 -16.99 -31.62
CA SER A 125 3.54 -16.58 -32.28
C SER A 125 3.58 -15.12 -32.77
N ASN A 126 4.35 -14.26 -32.09
CA ASN A 126 4.54 -12.88 -32.53
C ASN A 126 5.52 -12.76 -33.70
N ASP A 127 6.49 -13.67 -33.84
CA ASP A 127 7.44 -13.64 -34.96
C ASP A 127 6.78 -14.04 -36.30
N LYS A 128 5.69 -14.82 -36.23
CA LYS A 128 4.84 -15.14 -37.39
C LYS A 128 3.99 -13.94 -37.86
N GLU A 129 3.52 -13.12 -36.92
CA GLU A 129 2.73 -11.93 -37.23
C GLU A 129 3.60 -10.82 -37.86
N SER A 130 4.86 -10.67 -37.43
CA SER A 130 5.80 -9.69 -38.01
C SER A 130 6.32 -10.07 -39.41
N ASN A 131 6.44 -11.37 -39.72
CA ASN A 131 6.90 -11.84 -41.04
C ASN A 131 5.84 -11.77 -42.13
N MET A 132 4.55 -11.64 -41.79
CA MET A 132 3.49 -11.39 -42.79
C MET A 132 3.36 -9.90 -43.17
N SER A 133 3.99 -8.99 -42.43
CA SER A 133 3.88 -7.54 -42.60
C SER A 133 5.10 -6.86 -43.22
N LEU A 134 6.14 -7.60 -43.61
CA LEU A 134 7.43 -7.08 -44.11
C LEU A 134 7.79 -7.63 -45.49
N GLU A 135 6.93 -7.38 -46.49
CA GLU A 135 7.35 -7.31 -47.89
C GLU A 135 7.13 -5.89 -48.40
N THR A 136 8.00 -4.95 -47.98
CA THR A 136 8.47 -3.80 -48.78
C THR A 136 9.28 -2.85 -47.88
N SER A 137 10.60 -3.06 -47.78
CA SER A 137 11.62 -2.00 -47.82
C SER A 137 12.98 -2.56 -47.37
N SER A 138 13.99 -2.39 -48.24
CA SER A 138 15.39 -2.77 -48.05
C SER A 138 16.09 -2.07 -46.86
N PRO A 139 17.22 -2.62 -46.38
CA PRO A 139 17.88 -2.15 -45.16
C PRO A 139 18.84 -1.00 -45.46
N ASP A 140 18.65 0.14 -44.79
CA ASP A 140 19.63 1.22 -44.79
C ASP A 140 20.29 1.34 -43.42
N ASN A 141 21.61 1.24 -43.44
CA ASN A 141 22.51 1.44 -42.31
C ASN A 141 22.53 2.93 -41.92
N SER A 142 22.21 3.24 -40.67
CA SER A 142 22.52 4.55 -40.09
C SER A 142 22.79 4.43 -38.59
N THR A 143 24.07 4.45 -38.26
CA THR A 143 24.61 4.79 -36.94
C THR A 143 24.26 6.24 -36.60
N GLY A 144 23.19 6.43 -35.84
CA GLY A 144 22.90 7.66 -35.12
C GLY A 144 22.53 7.32 -33.70
N ASN A 145 23.27 7.85 -32.71
CA ASN A 145 22.92 7.79 -31.28
C ASN A 145 21.64 8.60 -31.04
N VAL A 146 20.49 8.05 -31.44
CA VAL A 146 19.20 8.44 -30.90
C VAL A 146 19.11 7.71 -29.57
N ILE A 147 19.24 8.45 -28.48
CA ILE A 147 18.97 7.94 -27.13
C ILE A 147 17.52 7.47 -27.14
N ASP A 148 17.31 6.16 -27.17
CA ASP A 148 15.98 5.56 -27.14
C ASP A 148 15.31 6.00 -25.82
N PRO A 149 14.22 6.79 -25.88
CA PRO A 149 13.52 7.27 -24.69
C PRO A 149 13.07 6.12 -23.78
N LEU A 150 12.73 4.97 -24.34
CA LEU A 150 12.32 3.78 -23.62
C LEU A 150 13.50 3.16 -22.85
N LEU A 151 14.67 3.02 -23.49
CA LEU A 151 15.87 2.54 -22.81
C LEU A 151 16.29 3.48 -21.69
N THR A 152 16.07 4.78 -21.87
CA THR A 152 16.38 5.79 -20.85
C THR A 152 15.41 5.72 -19.67
N GLU A 153 14.12 5.55 -19.93
CA GLU A 153 13.09 5.34 -18.90
C GLU A 153 13.40 4.10 -18.07
N ILE A 154 13.67 2.97 -18.73
CA ILE A 154 13.98 1.69 -18.06
C ILE A 154 15.31 1.79 -17.31
N THR A 155 16.35 2.38 -17.90
CA THR A 155 17.66 2.51 -17.25
C THR A 155 17.55 3.38 -16.00
N THR A 156 16.86 4.53 -16.09
CA THR A 156 16.58 5.40 -14.94
C THR A 156 15.85 4.62 -13.84
N TYR A 157 14.82 3.85 -14.21
CA TYR A 157 14.08 3.02 -13.26
C TYR A 157 14.98 2.04 -12.48
N PHE A 158 15.95 1.41 -13.12
CA PHE A 158 16.89 0.52 -12.42
C PHE A 158 17.91 1.29 -11.57
N VAL A 159 18.47 2.39 -12.09
CA VAL A 159 19.46 3.21 -11.39
C VAL A 159 18.88 3.80 -10.11
N GLU A 160 17.64 4.29 -10.15
CA GLU A 160 16.91 4.76 -8.96
C GLU A 160 16.75 3.68 -7.88
N ARG A 161 16.80 2.39 -8.26
CA ARG A 161 16.72 1.25 -7.34
C ARG A 161 18.09 0.74 -6.90
N GLY A 162 19.14 1.50 -7.22
CA GLY A 162 20.49 1.21 -6.80
C GLY A 162 21.19 0.17 -7.66
N PHE A 163 20.71 -0.11 -8.87
CA PHE A 163 21.37 -1.03 -9.80
C PHE A 163 22.45 -0.35 -10.63
N GLN A 164 23.50 -1.10 -10.95
CA GLN A 164 24.62 -0.64 -11.76
C GLN A 164 24.16 -0.41 -13.20
N SER A 165 24.19 0.85 -13.63
CA SER A 165 23.80 1.27 -14.98
C SER A 165 24.51 0.47 -16.09
N SER A 166 25.78 0.10 -15.89
CA SER A 166 26.56 -0.69 -16.86
C SER A 166 25.99 -2.11 -17.08
N LEU A 167 25.61 -2.80 -16.01
CA LEU A 167 25.02 -4.13 -16.07
C LEU A 167 23.61 -4.10 -16.65
N VAL A 168 22.82 -3.09 -16.26
CA VAL A 168 21.47 -2.86 -16.80
C VAL A 168 21.55 -2.58 -18.28
N SER A 169 22.44 -1.68 -18.71
CA SER A 169 22.64 -1.36 -20.13
C SER A 169 23.05 -2.59 -20.94
N SER A 170 23.93 -3.44 -20.41
CA SER A 170 24.34 -4.70 -21.05
C SER A 170 23.19 -5.71 -21.18
N PHE A 171 22.32 -5.77 -20.17
CA PHE A 171 21.11 -6.58 -20.19
C PHE A 171 20.10 -6.05 -21.22
N LEU A 172 19.76 -4.76 -21.18
CA LEU A 172 18.78 -4.16 -22.07
C LEU A 172 19.18 -4.24 -23.54
N LYS A 173 20.47 -4.09 -23.87
CA LYS A 173 20.99 -4.23 -25.25
C LYS A 173 20.76 -5.61 -25.87
N ARG A 174 20.63 -6.66 -25.05
CA ARG A 174 20.42 -8.05 -25.50
C ARG A 174 18.95 -8.46 -25.47
N ARG A 175 18.07 -7.58 -24.97
CA ARG A 175 16.63 -7.84 -24.86
C ARG A 175 15.92 -7.17 -26.03
N SER A 176 15.17 -7.97 -26.78
CA SER A 176 14.29 -7.45 -27.81
C SER A 176 12.92 -7.14 -27.21
N ARG A 177 12.26 -6.12 -27.75
CA ARG A 177 10.84 -5.81 -27.53
C ARG A 177 10.47 -5.37 -26.10
N LEU A 178 11.32 -4.53 -25.50
CA LEU A 178 11.14 -3.95 -24.16
C LEU A 178 9.86 -3.12 -24.02
N GLU A 179 9.32 -2.61 -25.13
CA GLU A 179 8.11 -1.79 -25.21
C GLU A 179 6.84 -2.52 -24.73
N PHE A 180 6.87 -3.85 -24.63
CA PHE A 180 5.74 -4.68 -24.21
C PHE A 180 5.87 -5.23 -22.77
N MET A 181 6.88 -4.81 -22.03
CA MET A 181 7.12 -5.27 -20.66
C MET A 181 7.11 -4.07 -19.72
N THR A 182 6.45 -4.15 -18.57
CA THR A 182 6.58 -3.11 -17.54
C THR A 182 8.01 -3.03 -17.00
N ASN A 183 8.40 -1.87 -16.46
CA ASN A 183 9.72 -1.72 -15.84
C ASN A 183 9.96 -2.74 -14.71
N GLU A 184 8.90 -3.10 -13.97
CA GLU A 184 8.95 -4.17 -12.96
C GLU A 184 9.24 -5.54 -13.58
N GLU A 185 8.54 -5.92 -14.64
CA GLU A 185 8.78 -7.20 -15.35
C GLU A 185 10.18 -7.29 -15.92
N ILE A 186 10.69 -6.20 -16.52
CA ILE A 186 12.05 -6.14 -17.06
C ILE A 186 13.09 -6.32 -15.95
N MET A 187 12.84 -5.77 -14.76
CA MET A 187 13.71 -5.94 -13.58
C MET A 187 13.67 -7.36 -13.03
N PHE A 188 12.51 -8.03 -13.01
CA PHE A 188 12.46 -9.44 -12.63
C PHE A 188 13.19 -10.34 -13.63
N ASP A 189 13.06 -10.09 -14.93
CA ASP A 189 13.82 -10.78 -15.98
C ASP A 189 15.33 -10.57 -15.82
N PHE A 190 15.75 -9.35 -15.44
CA PHE A 190 17.15 -9.06 -15.12
C PHE A 190 17.63 -9.92 -13.95
N LEU A 191 16.89 -9.98 -12.85
CA LEU A 191 17.26 -10.79 -11.69
C LEU A 191 17.28 -12.29 -12.00
N GLU A 192 16.35 -12.79 -12.79
CA GLU A 192 16.32 -14.19 -13.20
C GLU A 192 17.52 -14.54 -14.08
N GLU A 193 17.94 -13.63 -14.96
CA GLU A 193 19.15 -13.81 -15.75
C GLU A 193 20.41 -13.85 -14.86
N ARG A 194 20.50 -12.96 -13.86
CA ARG A 194 21.61 -12.99 -12.88
C ARG A 194 21.64 -14.30 -12.09
N GLU A 195 20.47 -14.81 -11.69
CA GLU A 195 20.31 -16.11 -11.00
C GLU A 195 20.79 -17.28 -11.87
N GLN A 196 20.52 -17.26 -13.17
CA GLN A 196 20.97 -18.30 -14.10
C GLN A 196 22.47 -18.26 -14.35
N MET A 197 23.09 -17.08 -14.33
CA MET A 197 24.52 -16.90 -14.55
C MET A 197 25.37 -17.39 -13.37
N ASP A 198 24.89 -17.24 -12.14
CA ASP A 198 25.61 -17.67 -10.94
C ASP A 198 24.60 -18.15 -9.87
N PRO A 199 24.35 -19.47 -9.79
CA PRO A 199 23.41 -20.05 -8.83
C PRO A 199 23.87 -19.98 -7.38
N ILE A 200 25.18 -19.79 -7.12
CA ILE A 200 25.76 -19.70 -5.77
C ILE A 200 25.18 -18.49 -5.04
N ILE A 201 24.78 -17.46 -5.80
CA ILE A 201 24.16 -16.26 -5.26
C ILE A 201 22.72 -16.48 -4.72
N PHE A 202 22.17 -17.70 -4.85
CA PHE A 202 20.84 -18.10 -4.34
C PHE A 202 20.86 -18.70 -2.92
N ILE A 203 22.02 -19.17 -2.42
CA ILE A 203 22.14 -19.92 -1.16
C ILE A 203 22.75 -19.05 -0.03
N GLY A 204 22.94 -17.75 -0.26
CA GLY A 204 23.55 -16.84 0.72
C GLY A 204 22.69 -16.64 1.97
N ILE A 205 22.77 -17.57 2.91
CA ILE A 205 22.67 -17.29 4.34
C ILE A 205 24.12 -17.06 4.79
N GLU A 206 24.40 -15.91 5.41
CA GLU A 206 25.69 -15.67 6.05
C GLU A 206 26.02 -16.85 6.99
N GLY A 207 27.13 -17.57 6.76
CA GLY A 207 27.50 -18.79 7.51
C GLY A 207 27.14 -20.14 6.86
N SER A 208 26.64 -20.15 5.62
CA SER A 208 26.42 -21.38 4.83
C SER A 208 27.70 -21.92 4.21
N GLU A 209 27.73 -23.21 3.87
CA GLU A 209 28.79 -23.82 3.06
C GLU A 209 28.98 -23.02 1.75
N GLY A 210 30.17 -22.42 1.59
CA GLY A 210 30.54 -21.65 0.38
C GLY A 210 30.39 -20.12 0.48
N VAL A 211 29.85 -19.55 1.57
CA VAL A 211 29.76 -18.08 1.78
C VAL A 211 30.38 -17.70 3.12
N GLU A 212 31.62 -17.21 3.09
CA GLU A 212 32.29 -16.65 4.27
C GLU A 212 31.53 -15.44 4.83
N SER A 213 31.55 -15.27 6.17
CA SER A 213 30.95 -14.11 6.83
C SER A 213 31.49 -12.79 6.27
N GLY A 214 30.60 -11.83 6.02
CA GLY A 214 30.92 -10.55 5.38
C GLY A 214 30.98 -10.53 3.84
N LYS A 215 30.81 -11.66 3.14
CA LYS A 215 30.76 -11.71 1.66
C LYS A 215 29.38 -11.41 1.05
N ASP A 216 28.36 -11.18 1.87
CA ASP A 216 27.00 -10.87 1.45
C ASP A 216 26.90 -9.60 0.59
N LYS A 217 27.62 -8.53 0.97
CA LYS A 217 27.70 -7.28 0.20
C LYS A 217 28.28 -7.51 -1.20
N GLU A 218 29.35 -8.29 -1.30
CA GLU A 218 29.97 -8.62 -2.58
C GLU A 218 29.01 -9.41 -3.48
N LEU A 219 28.25 -10.34 -2.89
CA LEU A 219 27.23 -11.11 -3.59
C LEU A 219 26.08 -10.23 -4.09
N LEU A 220 25.65 -9.23 -3.31
CA LEU A 220 24.63 -8.26 -3.71
C LEU A 220 25.12 -7.33 -4.84
N VAL A 221 26.39 -6.94 -4.80
CA VAL A 221 27.05 -6.22 -5.90
C VAL A 221 27.10 -7.10 -7.16
N LYS A 222 27.37 -8.41 -7.01
CA LYS A 222 27.25 -9.39 -8.11
C LYS A 222 25.82 -9.55 -8.62
N TRP A 223 24.78 -9.40 -7.80
CA TRP A 223 23.38 -9.33 -8.26
C TRP A 223 23.09 -8.05 -9.07
N GLY A 224 24.00 -7.08 -9.05
CA GLY A 224 23.95 -5.88 -9.86
C GLY A 224 23.62 -4.62 -9.08
N LEU A 225 23.57 -4.66 -7.74
CA LEU A 225 23.50 -3.44 -6.92
C LEU A 225 24.82 -2.65 -6.98
N THR A 226 24.75 -1.34 -6.81
CA THR A 226 25.94 -0.54 -6.50
C THR A 226 26.48 -0.91 -5.12
N GLU A 227 27.76 -0.67 -4.85
CA GLU A 227 28.35 -0.94 -3.53
C GLU A 227 27.60 -0.19 -2.42
N GLU A 228 27.20 1.05 -2.68
CA GLU A 228 26.41 1.87 -1.77
C GLU A 228 25.05 1.23 -1.48
N SER A 229 24.32 0.79 -2.52
CA SER A 229 23.00 0.18 -2.36
C SER A 229 23.07 -1.18 -1.68
N ALA A 230 24.08 -1.99 -1.98
CA ALA A 230 24.35 -3.25 -1.29
C ALA A 230 24.67 -3.01 0.20
N ARG A 231 25.45 -1.98 0.51
CA ARG A 231 25.76 -1.57 1.88
C ARG A 231 24.49 -1.11 2.61
N ASN A 232 23.67 -0.27 1.97
CA ASN A 232 22.43 0.25 2.53
C ASN A 232 21.42 -0.88 2.78
N LEU A 233 21.26 -1.81 1.84
CA LEU A 233 20.44 -3.01 2.03
C LEU A 233 20.85 -3.76 3.30
N ARG A 234 22.14 -4.04 3.44
CA ARG A 234 22.68 -4.76 4.60
C ARG A 234 22.43 -3.98 5.90
N HIS A 235 22.60 -2.66 5.88
CA HIS A 235 22.34 -1.82 7.03
C HIS A 235 20.86 -1.69 7.40
N ILE A 236 19.93 -1.85 6.45
CA ILE A 236 18.49 -1.86 6.77
C ILE A 236 18.11 -3.07 7.62
N VAL A 237 18.79 -4.20 7.42
CA VAL A 237 18.56 -5.44 8.18
C VAL A 237 19.71 -5.61 9.18
N ARG A 238 19.77 -4.72 10.19
CA ARG A 238 20.85 -4.66 11.20
C ARG A 238 21.01 -5.94 12.03
N ASN A 239 19.97 -6.76 12.12
CA ASN A 239 20.00 -7.97 12.93
C ASN A 239 20.50 -9.16 12.10
N ASP A 240 21.71 -9.64 12.41
CA ASP A 240 22.36 -10.75 11.71
C ASP A 240 21.59 -12.07 11.85
N THR A 241 20.85 -12.26 12.95
CA THR A 241 19.96 -13.42 13.13
C THR A 241 18.77 -13.36 12.18
N ILE A 242 18.23 -12.17 11.91
CA ILE A 242 17.15 -12.00 10.93
C ILE A 242 17.72 -12.13 9.51
N TRP A 243 18.84 -11.47 9.23
CA TRP A 243 19.52 -11.51 7.94
C TRP A 243 19.83 -12.95 7.50
N SER A 244 20.36 -13.77 8.40
CA SER A 244 20.70 -15.18 8.17
C SER A 244 19.49 -16.12 8.08
N GLN A 245 18.28 -15.70 8.47
CA GLN A 245 17.08 -16.54 8.33
C GLN A 245 16.54 -16.58 6.90
N GLN A 246 16.99 -15.69 6.01
CA GLN A 246 16.46 -15.55 4.66
C GLN A 246 17.61 -15.44 3.65
N VAL A 247 17.40 -16.00 2.47
CA VAL A 247 18.39 -15.92 1.37
C VAL A 247 18.50 -14.49 0.83
N LEU A 248 19.67 -14.09 0.32
CA LEU A 248 19.90 -12.75 -0.25
C LEU A 248 18.85 -12.31 -1.28
N LYS A 249 18.32 -13.24 -2.08
CA LYS A 249 17.23 -12.95 -3.03
C LYS A 249 15.98 -12.41 -2.32
N HIS A 250 15.63 -12.92 -1.14
CA HIS A 250 14.52 -12.39 -0.34
C HIS A 250 14.75 -10.92 0.00
N TRP A 251 15.96 -10.60 0.47
CA TRP A 251 16.32 -9.23 0.84
C TRP A 251 16.35 -8.28 -0.36
N LEU A 252 16.89 -8.73 -1.50
CA LEU A 252 16.92 -7.96 -2.74
C LEU A 252 15.50 -7.67 -3.27
N LEU A 253 14.61 -8.67 -3.21
CA LEU A 253 13.21 -8.47 -3.55
C LEU A 253 12.56 -7.48 -2.58
N LYS A 254 12.75 -7.66 -1.27
CA LYS A 254 12.22 -6.74 -0.27
C LYS A 254 12.72 -5.30 -0.48
N TRP A 255 13.98 -5.14 -0.87
CA TRP A 255 14.58 -3.86 -1.26
C TRP A 255 13.88 -3.23 -2.43
N ILE A 256 13.78 -3.94 -3.56
CA ILE A 256 13.07 -3.48 -4.75
C ILE A 256 11.64 -3.01 -4.44
N HIS A 257 10.92 -3.76 -3.61
CA HIS A 257 9.54 -3.43 -3.25
C HIS A 257 9.44 -2.29 -2.23
N ASN A 258 10.45 -2.10 -1.36
CA ASN A 258 10.44 -1.08 -0.31
C ASN A 258 11.10 0.25 -0.72
N LEU A 259 11.95 0.24 -1.76
CA LEU A 259 12.71 1.40 -2.25
C LEU A 259 11.84 2.51 -2.82
N TRP A 260 10.62 2.17 -3.23
CA TRP A 260 9.64 3.14 -3.72
C TRP A 260 9.31 4.22 -2.70
N ASN A 261 9.63 4.03 -1.41
CA ASN A 261 9.36 5.03 -0.40
C ASN A 261 10.62 5.51 0.37
N SER A 262 11.69 4.72 0.56
CA SER A 262 12.79 5.12 1.48
C SER A 262 13.84 6.07 0.86
N LEU A 263 14.36 5.77 -0.34
CA LEU A 263 15.44 6.56 -0.97
C LEU A 263 14.95 7.93 -1.48
N SER A 264 13.67 8.04 -1.85
CA SER A 264 13.02 9.33 -2.14
C SER A 264 12.90 10.20 -0.89
N PHE A 265 12.64 9.59 0.28
CA PHE A 265 12.39 10.35 1.50
C PHE A 265 13.66 10.72 2.24
N ASP A 266 14.70 9.87 2.26
CA ASP A 266 16.02 10.27 2.78
C ASP A 266 16.58 11.48 2.01
N ASN A 267 16.41 11.50 0.68
CA ASN A 267 16.80 12.65 -0.13
C ASN A 267 15.93 13.90 0.11
N ILE A 268 14.66 13.76 0.52
CA ILE A 268 13.78 14.89 0.88
C ILE A 268 14.07 15.36 2.32
N PHE A 269 14.37 14.44 3.23
CA PHE A 269 14.59 14.65 4.65
C PHE A 269 15.99 15.17 4.98
N ASN A 270 16.97 14.88 4.11
CA ASN A 270 18.34 15.35 4.22
C ASN A 270 18.66 16.52 3.27
N ASN A 271 17.70 16.99 2.47
CA ASN A 271 17.87 18.18 1.63
C ASN A 271 17.38 19.42 2.38
N GLU A 272 18.26 19.97 3.23
CA GLU A 272 17.97 21.13 4.07
C GLU A 272 17.59 22.40 3.28
N GLU A 273 18.04 22.52 2.02
CA GLU A 273 17.68 23.65 1.15
C GLU A 273 16.21 23.63 0.74
N LYS A 274 15.61 22.44 0.58
CA LYS A 274 14.20 22.27 0.18
C LYS A 274 13.27 22.03 1.37
N PHE A 275 13.78 21.43 2.45
CA PHE A 275 13.01 21.08 3.64
C PHE A 275 13.80 21.39 4.91
N PRO A 276 13.74 22.64 5.41
CA PRO A 276 14.30 23.00 6.69
C PRO A 276 13.76 22.09 7.80
N ARG A 277 14.69 21.50 8.56
CA ARG A 277 14.35 20.67 9.72
C ARG A 277 13.70 21.52 10.81
N ASN A 278 12.88 20.87 11.62
CA ASN A 278 12.20 21.46 12.77
C ASN A 278 11.25 22.63 12.42
N GLN A 279 10.75 22.66 11.18
CA GLN A 279 9.82 23.68 10.69
C GLN A 279 8.69 23.05 9.87
N TRP A 280 7.52 23.70 9.88
CA TRP A 280 6.38 23.32 9.05
C TRP A 280 6.59 23.81 7.63
N ASN A 281 6.56 22.88 6.68
CA ASN A 281 6.73 23.14 5.27
C ASN A 281 5.43 22.84 4.52
N SER A 282 5.01 23.78 3.67
CA SER A 282 3.84 23.63 2.80
C SER A 282 4.28 23.17 1.42
N TYR A 283 3.69 22.10 0.91
CA TYR A 283 3.95 21.65 -0.47
C TYR A 283 3.00 22.37 -1.46
N GLU A 284 3.45 22.56 -2.72
CA GLU A 284 2.73 23.33 -3.75
C GLU A 284 1.37 22.74 -4.18
N ARG A 285 1.00 21.55 -3.70
CA ARG A 285 -0.38 21.05 -3.81
C ARG A 285 -1.28 21.87 -2.88
N LYS A 286 -1.78 23.00 -3.38
CA LYS A 286 -2.73 23.91 -2.71
C LYS A 286 -3.80 23.09 -1.98
N GLY A 287 -3.70 23.06 -0.64
CA GLY A 287 -4.69 22.40 0.23
C GLY A 287 -4.21 21.19 1.03
N GLY A 288 -3.07 20.57 0.70
CA GLY A 288 -2.55 19.40 1.42
C GLY A 288 -2.06 19.67 2.86
N PRO A 289 -1.80 18.61 3.66
CA PRO A 289 -1.24 18.76 5.01
C PRO A 289 0.18 19.33 4.96
N GLN A 290 0.57 20.08 5.99
CA GLN A 290 1.96 20.52 6.12
C GLN A 290 2.88 19.37 6.55
N MET A 291 4.15 19.45 6.19
CA MET A 291 5.16 18.45 6.52
C MET A 291 6.13 19.01 7.57
N PHE A 292 6.53 18.18 8.53
CA PHE A 292 7.52 18.50 9.55
C PHE A 292 8.56 17.39 9.60
N ALA A 293 9.82 17.72 9.36
CA ALA A 293 10.93 16.77 9.40
C ALA A 293 11.83 17.09 10.61
N SER A 294 12.14 16.09 11.44
CA SER A 294 12.89 16.33 12.67
C SER A 294 13.57 15.08 13.24
N SER A 295 14.54 15.27 14.14
CA SER A 295 15.11 14.16 14.89
C SER A 295 14.13 13.64 15.94
N TYR A 296 14.23 12.35 16.29
CA TYR A 296 13.43 11.78 17.36
C TYR A 296 13.60 12.55 18.68
N GLU A 297 14.84 12.92 19.02
CA GLU A 297 15.16 13.67 20.24
C GLU A 297 14.45 15.03 20.29
N TYR A 298 14.33 15.71 19.16
CA TYR A 298 13.59 16.97 19.12
C TYR A 298 12.08 16.74 19.27
N ILE A 299 11.53 15.73 18.59
CA ILE A 299 10.09 15.40 18.67
C ILE A 299 9.64 15.01 20.07
N ILE A 300 10.47 14.30 20.85
CA ILE A 300 10.11 13.95 22.23
C ILE A 300 10.17 15.14 23.20
N ASN A 301 10.90 16.21 22.84
CA ASN A 301 11.14 17.36 23.71
C ASN A 301 10.34 18.63 23.33
N ILE A 302 9.87 18.74 22.08
CA ILE A 302 9.19 19.96 21.58
C ILE A 302 7.88 20.26 22.31
N GLY A 303 7.15 19.22 22.74
CA GLY A 303 5.81 19.35 23.31
C GLY A 303 4.73 19.70 22.28
N LYS A 304 3.47 19.33 22.59
CA LYS A 304 2.33 19.50 21.69
C LYS A 304 2.07 20.95 21.28
N ASP A 305 2.07 21.88 22.22
CA ASP A 305 1.64 23.27 21.95
C ASP A 305 2.65 23.99 21.05
N THR A 306 3.95 23.85 21.36
CA THR A 306 5.05 24.37 20.53
C THR A 306 5.04 23.75 19.13
N LEU A 307 4.73 22.46 19.01
CA LEU A 307 4.63 21.80 17.71
C LEU A 307 3.49 22.40 16.86
N LEU A 308 2.34 22.70 17.47
CA LEU A 308 1.17 23.15 16.73
C LEU A 308 1.15 24.67 16.45
N ILE A 309 1.83 25.50 17.26
CA ILE A 309 1.79 26.98 17.15
C ILE A 309 2.22 27.50 15.76
N ASN A 310 3.14 26.81 15.10
CA ASN A 310 3.65 27.21 13.78
C ASN A 310 2.97 26.46 12.62
N ASN A 311 1.96 25.64 12.89
CA ASN A 311 1.20 24.95 11.86
C ASN A 311 0.09 25.86 11.33
N THR A 312 0.28 26.42 10.14
CA THR A 312 -0.65 27.34 9.46
C THR A 312 -2.03 26.72 9.12
N LYS A 313 -2.17 25.39 9.18
CA LYS A 313 -3.44 24.69 8.96
C LYS A 313 -4.23 24.51 10.26
N VAL A 314 -3.63 24.78 11.41
CA VAL A 314 -4.32 24.79 12.71
C VAL A 314 -4.99 26.15 12.87
N ALA A 315 -6.29 26.20 12.55
CA ALA A 315 -7.09 27.40 12.73
C ALA A 315 -7.50 27.58 14.19
N ASN A 316 -7.34 28.81 14.69
CA ASN A 316 -7.90 29.31 15.95
C ASN A 316 -7.69 28.37 17.16
N GLN A 317 -6.44 28.25 17.63
CA GLN A 317 -6.07 27.41 18.78
C GLN A 317 -6.82 27.72 20.09
N ALA A 318 -7.41 28.91 20.20
CA ALA A 318 -8.24 29.30 21.33
C ALA A 318 -9.66 28.68 21.30
N ASN A 319 -10.07 28.07 20.18
CA ASN A 319 -11.37 27.42 20.08
C ASN A 319 -11.36 26.07 20.79
N THR A 320 -12.05 26.01 21.94
CA THR A 320 -12.16 24.82 22.78
C THR A 320 -12.91 23.65 22.12
N ASN A 321 -13.60 23.89 21.01
CA ASN A 321 -14.27 22.82 20.27
C ASN A 321 -13.29 21.96 19.46
N TYR A 322 -12.10 22.48 19.17
CA TYR A 322 -11.10 21.75 18.41
C TYR A 322 -10.04 21.10 19.29
N GLN A 323 -9.62 19.90 18.90
CA GLN A 323 -8.57 19.17 19.59
C GLN A 323 -7.66 18.47 18.58
N ALA A 324 -6.35 18.50 18.87
CA ALA A 324 -5.38 17.73 18.10
C ALA A 324 -5.46 16.24 18.45
N PHE A 325 -5.50 15.41 17.41
CA PHE A 325 -5.38 13.97 17.47
C PHE A 325 -4.19 13.50 16.61
N PHE A 326 -3.54 12.44 17.06
CA PHE A 326 -2.28 11.94 16.54
C PHE A 326 -2.38 10.47 16.17
N HIS A 327 -1.94 10.13 14.96
CA HIS A 327 -1.79 8.75 14.50
C HIS A 327 -0.33 8.46 14.21
N ALA A 328 0.31 7.67 15.07
CA ALA A 328 1.68 7.21 14.87
C ALA A 328 1.68 5.92 14.03
N THR A 329 2.48 5.91 12.97
CA THR A 329 2.58 4.79 12.03
C THR A 329 3.92 4.79 11.32
N ASP A 330 4.22 3.73 10.56
CA ASP A 330 5.39 3.74 9.69
C ASP A 330 5.22 4.73 8.53
N TYR A 331 6.32 5.17 7.95
CA TYR A 331 6.29 6.20 6.91
C TYR A 331 5.52 5.78 5.64
N GLN A 332 5.50 4.47 5.28
CA GLN A 332 4.79 3.99 4.10
C GLN A 332 3.27 4.08 4.31
N SER A 333 2.81 3.68 5.49
CA SER A 333 1.43 3.84 5.94
C SER A 333 1.03 5.31 5.98
N ALA A 334 1.90 6.20 6.46
CA ALA A 334 1.63 7.63 6.47
C ALA A 334 1.52 8.23 5.05
N GLN A 335 2.36 7.81 4.11
CA GLN A 335 2.25 8.22 2.71
C GLN A 335 0.97 7.69 2.06
N SER A 336 0.61 6.43 2.33
CA SER A 336 -0.64 5.84 1.84
C SER A 336 -1.85 6.63 2.36
N ILE A 337 -1.90 6.94 3.65
CA ILE A 337 -2.96 7.77 4.24
C ILE A 337 -2.93 9.18 3.65
N SER A 338 -1.74 9.76 3.48
CA SER A 338 -1.57 11.09 2.86
C SER A 338 -2.21 11.15 1.46
N LYS A 339 -1.94 10.13 0.63
CA LYS A 339 -2.40 10.02 -0.76
C LYS A 339 -3.87 9.61 -0.91
N ASN A 340 -4.30 8.62 -0.12
CA ASN A 340 -5.57 7.93 -0.32
C ASN A 340 -6.62 8.25 0.76
N GLY A 341 -6.23 8.93 1.83
CA GLY A 341 -7.05 9.11 3.02
C GLY A 341 -7.10 7.86 3.92
N ILE A 342 -7.79 7.98 5.04
CA ILE A 342 -8.08 6.89 5.96
C ILE A 342 -9.03 5.89 5.29
N ASN A 343 -8.65 4.61 5.31
CA ASN A 343 -9.55 3.49 5.06
C ASN A 343 -9.66 2.66 6.35
N PRO A 344 -10.81 2.66 7.05
CA PRO A 344 -10.95 2.00 8.34
C PRO A 344 -10.79 0.47 8.23
N TYR A 345 -11.00 -0.12 7.06
CA TYR A 345 -10.93 -1.58 6.82
C TYR A 345 -9.52 -2.12 6.61
N LEU A 346 -8.53 -1.26 6.41
CA LEU A 346 -7.11 -1.68 6.31
C LEU A 346 -6.48 -1.89 7.70
N GLY A 347 -7.19 -1.51 8.78
CA GLY A 347 -6.75 -1.72 10.14
C GLY A 347 -6.77 -3.19 10.56
N ARG A 348 -6.17 -3.47 11.72
CA ARG A 348 -6.26 -4.79 12.34
C ARG A 348 -7.65 -4.97 12.98
N PRO A 349 -8.37 -6.07 12.72
CA PRO A 349 -9.63 -6.38 13.40
C PRO A 349 -9.38 -6.81 14.85
N CYS A 350 -10.45 -6.83 15.65
CA CYS A 350 -10.46 -7.36 17.03
C CYS A 350 -9.43 -6.65 17.93
N LEU A 351 -9.36 -5.32 17.78
CA LEU A 351 -8.66 -4.42 18.70
C LEU A 351 -9.61 -4.02 19.84
N ASP A 352 -9.37 -2.91 20.54
CA ASP A 352 -10.12 -2.60 21.77
C ASP A 352 -11.56 -2.08 21.52
N PHE A 353 -11.87 -1.58 20.31
CA PHE A 353 -13.14 -0.88 20.04
C PHE A 353 -13.93 -1.45 18.86
N GLY A 354 -13.94 -2.77 18.77
CA GLY A 354 -14.82 -3.51 17.87
C GLY A 354 -14.19 -4.77 17.34
N ARG A 355 -15.06 -5.68 16.90
CA ARG A 355 -14.65 -6.85 16.13
C ARG A 355 -14.06 -6.44 14.78
N SER A 356 -14.70 -5.48 14.12
CA SER A 356 -14.29 -4.96 12.83
C SER A 356 -13.05 -4.07 12.95
N PRO A 357 -12.22 -3.95 11.88
CA PRO A 357 -11.14 -2.98 11.85
C PRO A 357 -11.59 -1.55 12.15
N SER A 358 -10.70 -0.75 12.73
CA SER A 358 -10.92 0.67 12.97
C SER A 358 -9.61 1.44 12.85
N PHE A 359 -9.70 2.75 12.59
CA PHE A 359 -8.55 3.64 12.56
C PHE A 359 -8.43 4.38 13.89
N TYR A 360 -7.25 4.35 14.51
CA TYR A 360 -7.05 4.80 15.89
C TYR A 360 -6.30 6.12 15.95
N LEU A 361 -6.88 7.07 16.68
CA LEU A 361 -6.33 8.40 16.94
C LEU A 361 -6.04 8.57 18.44
N ASN A 362 -4.90 9.16 18.79
CA ASN A 362 -4.51 9.46 20.16
C ASN A 362 -4.67 10.97 20.44
N PRO A 363 -5.32 11.39 21.53
CA PRO A 363 -5.44 12.80 21.89
C PRO A 363 -4.15 13.39 22.52
N SER A 364 -3.18 12.54 22.86
CA SER A 364 -1.87 12.91 23.43
C SER A 364 -0.76 12.57 22.45
N LEU A 365 0.13 13.55 22.23
CA LEU A 365 1.32 13.38 21.38
C LEU A 365 2.30 12.39 22.02
N GLU A 366 2.45 12.46 23.33
CA GLU A 366 3.32 11.61 24.14
C GLU A 366 2.92 10.14 23.99
N ASN A 367 1.61 9.84 24.06
CA ASN A 367 1.11 8.48 23.85
C ASN A 367 1.35 7.98 22.41
N ALA A 368 1.28 8.87 21.41
CA ALA A 368 1.58 8.52 20.02
C ALA A 368 3.09 8.25 19.83
N ILE A 369 3.96 9.02 20.48
CA ILE A 369 5.40 8.79 20.50
C ILE A 369 5.74 7.47 21.20
N ASP A 370 5.13 7.22 22.36
CA ASP A 370 5.33 5.98 23.15
C ASP A 370 5.02 4.72 22.35
N PHE A 371 4.02 4.78 21.45
CA PHE A 371 3.65 3.67 20.58
C PHE A 371 4.78 3.22 19.62
N ILE A 372 5.66 4.14 19.24
CA ILE A 372 6.76 3.90 18.28
C ILE A 372 8.16 4.02 18.89
N ARG A 373 8.28 4.48 20.14
CA ARG A 373 9.54 4.69 20.89
C ARG A 373 10.52 3.52 20.81
N ASN A 374 10.03 2.28 20.94
CA ASN A 374 10.85 1.07 20.98
C ASN A 374 10.99 0.37 19.62
N ARG A 375 10.59 1.05 18.54
CA ARG A 375 10.69 0.51 17.19
C ARG A 375 11.88 1.17 16.49
N VAL A 376 12.53 0.43 15.59
CA VAL A 376 13.63 0.96 14.77
C VAL A 376 13.11 1.26 13.37
N GLY A 377 13.52 2.39 12.81
CA GLY A 377 13.27 2.77 11.42
C GLY A 377 12.63 4.14 11.26
N PHE A 378 12.04 4.35 10.09
CA PHE A 378 11.45 5.63 9.72
C PHE A 378 9.94 5.63 9.98
N TYR A 379 9.50 6.55 10.85
CA TYR A 379 8.14 6.64 11.33
C TYR A 379 7.55 8.02 11.05
N ALA A 380 6.23 8.09 11.17
CA ALA A 380 5.50 9.32 11.03
C ALA A 380 4.37 9.44 12.05
N ILE A 381 4.03 10.68 12.38
CA ILE A 381 2.86 11.04 13.17
C ILE A 381 1.97 11.94 12.30
N ILE A 382 0.77 11.46 11.97
CA ILE A 382 -0.24 12.24 11.27
C ILE A 382 -1.06 13.02 12.29
N ILE A 383 -1.25 14.32 12.05
CA ILE A 383 -1.95 15.24 12.94
C ILE A 383 -3.29 15.63 12.32
N TYR A 384 -4.35 15.49 13.13
CA TYR A 384 -5.70 15.92 12.81
C TYR A 384 -6.15 16.99 13.81
N TRP A 385 -6.65 18.13 13.31
CA TRP A 385 -7.24 19.20 14.13
C TRP A 385 -8.76 19.08 14.08
N VAL A 386 -9.30 18.30 15.00
CA VAL A 386 -10.66 17.75 14.92
C VAL A 386 -11.64 18.63 15.67
N ASP A 387 -12.75 18.99 15.02
CA ASP A 387 -13.93 19.55 15.69
C ASP A 387 -14.63 18.45 16.50
N THR A 388 -14.44 18.49 17.81
CA THR A 388 -14.94 17.46 18.72
C THR A 388 -16.47 17.50 18.86
N GLU A 389 -17.09 18.66 18.72
CA GLU A 389 -18.55 18.78 18.77
C GLU A 389 -19.18 18.18 17.51
N ARG A 390 -18.55 18.38 16.34
CA ARG A 390 -18.98 17.70 15.11
C ARG A 390 -18.87 16.19 15.22
N VAL A 391 -17.77 15.67 15.78
CA VAL A 391 -17.61 14.23 16.03
C VAL A 391 -18.68 13.70 17.00
N LYS A 392 -18.92 14.37 18.12
CA LYS A 392 -19.94 13.99 19.11
C LYS A 392 -21.37 14.07 18.57
N SER A 393 -21.63 14.93 17.57
CA SER A 393 -22.93 15.02 16.90
C SER A 393 -23.26 13.82 16.00
N MET A 394 -22.26 13.01 15.67
CA MET A 394 -22.43 11.74 14.95
C MET A 394 -22.72 10.60 15.93
N ALA A 395 -22.85 9.36 15.45
CA ALA A 395 -22.97 8.19 16.32
C ALA A 395 -21.67 7.96 17.10
N TYR A 396 -21.54 8.64 18.23
CA TYR A 396 -20.36 8.71 19.07
C TYR A 396 -20.63 8.02 20.41
N ARG A 397 -19.68 7.20 20.84
CA ARG A 397 -19.71 6.54 22.15
C ARG A 397 -18.53 6.97 22.99
N ASP A 398 -18.80 7.55 24.16
CA ASP A 398 -17.79 7.72 25.20
C ASP A 398 -17.87 6.58 26.20
N LEU A 399 -16.79 5.80 26.30
CA LEU A 399 -16.65 4.70 27.26
C LEU A 399 -15.96 5.15 28.54
N VAL A 400 -15.35 6.34 28.59
CA VAL A 400 -14.59 6.83 29.75
C VAL A 400 -15.45 6.91 31.03
N PRO A 401 -16.71 7.39 31.01
CA PRO A 401 -17.49 7.53 32.24
C PRO A 401 -18.02 6.21 32.83
N ASN A 402 -17.95 5.10 32.08
CA ASN A 402 -18.57 3.83 32.48
C ASN A 402 -17.59 2.66 32.35
N GLU A 403 -16.89 2.36 33.45
CA GLU A 403 -15.89 1.29 33.51
C GLU A 403 -16.46 -0.08 33.14
N GLU A 404 -17.66 -0.42 33.62
CA GLU A 404 -18.24 -1.74 33.34
C GLU A 404 -18.58 -1.90 31.85
N LEU A 405 -19.13 -0.85 31.23
CA LEU A 405 -19.36 -0.83 29.78
C LEU A 405 -18.04 -0.87 29.01
N TRP A 406 -17.03 -0.14 29.46
CA TRP A 406 -15.69 -0.17 28.86
C TRP A 406 -15.11 -1.58 28.89
N LYS A 407 -15.11 -2.26 30.06
CA LYS A 407 -14.63 -3.64 30.21
C LYS A 407 -15.37 -4.59 29.28
N GLU A 408 -16.70 -4.51 29.23
CA GLU A 408 -17.52 -5.34 28.36
C GLU A 408 -17.10 -5.16 26.89
N VAL A 409 -16.99 -3.91 26.43
CA VAL A 409 -16.63 -3.59 25.05
C VAL A 409 -15.23 -4.07 24.68
N VAL A 410 -14.22 -3.79 25.51
CA VAL A 410 -12.83 -4.15 25.17
C VAL A 410 -12.62 -5.66 25.20
N VAL A 411 -13.24 -6.38 26.15
CA VAL A 411 -13.17 -7.85 26.23
C VAL A 411 -13.92 -8.48 25.07
N ALA A 412 -15.15 -8.06 24.79
CA ALA A 412 -15.90 -8.53 23.64
C ALA A 412 -15.09 -8.38 22.35
N SER A 413 -14.52 -7.18 22.14
CA SER A 413 -13.74 -6.88 20.93
C SER A 413 -12.48 -7.75 20.79
N ARG A 414 -11.70 -7.93 21.87
CA ARG A 414 -10.51 -8.79 21.85
C ARG A 414 -10.85 -10.27 21.70
N CYS A 415 -12.00 -10.70 22.22
CA CYS A 415 -12.53 -12.06 22.07
C CYS A 415 -13.39 -12.21 20.80
N ARG A 416 -13.26 -11.31 19.82
CA ARG A 416 -13.92 -11.38 18.50
C ARG A 416 -15.45 -11.38 18.54
N GLN A 417 -16.02 -10.92 19.64
CA GLN A 417 -17.46 -10.82 19.86
C GLN A 417 -17.97 -9.45 19.45
N ARG A 418 -19.26 -9.40 19.15
CA ARG A 418 -19.96 -8.13 18.92
C ARG A 418 -20.31 -7.50 20.26
N SER A 419 -20.31 -6.17 20.28
CA SER A 419 -20.72 -5.37 21.44
C SER A 419 -21.66 -4.25 21.02
N VAL A 420 -22.13 -3.45 21.98
CA VAL A 420 -23.08 -2.36 21.73
C VAL A 420 -22.54 -1.26 20.81
N ILE A 421 -21.22 -1.24 20.55
CA ILE A 421 -20.56 -0.20 19.77
C ILE A 421 -20.38 -0.54 18.28
N GLU A 422 -20.90 -1.67 17.79
CA GLU A 422 -20.68 -2.10 16.40
C GLU A 422 -21.32 -1.16 15.37
N SER A 423 -22.41 -0.48 15.72
CA SER A 423 -23.07 0.53 14.87
C SER A 423 -22.55 1.95 15.08
N ASP A 424 -21.69 2.18 16.07
CA ASP A 424 -21.16 3.50 16.36
C ASP A 424 -20.08 3.87 15.32
N LYS A 425 -20.08 5.14 14.91
CA LYS A 425 -19.12 5.70 13.94
C LYS A 425 -17.80 6.07 14.61
N PHE A 426 -17.90 6.53 15.85
CA PHE A 426 -16.78 6.91 16.69
C PHE A 426 -16.90 6.28 18.08
N VAL A 427 -15.80 5.77 18.60
CA VAL A 427 -15.72 5.24 19.96
C VAL A 427 -14.51 5.84 20.66
N TYR A 428 -14.72 6.40 21.85
CA TYR A 428 -13.68 7.01 22.67
C TYR A 428 -13.51 6.22 23.97
N GLY A 429 -12.29 5.81 24.28
CA GLY A 429 -12.03 4.99 25.45
C GLY A 429 -10.56 4.65 25.67
N TYR A 430 -10.25 4.09 26.84
CA TYR A 430 -8.90 3.67 27.19
C TYR A 430 -8.51 2.36 26.51
N GLN A 431 -7.24 2.27 26.10
CA GLN A 431 -6.66 1.02 25.64
C GLN A 431 -6.54 0.02 26.79
N MET A 432 -6.86 -1.26 26.52
CA MET A 432 -6.65 -2.34 27.48
C MET A 432 -5.15 -2.67 27.61
N SER A 433 -4.67 -2.87 28.84
CA SER A 433 -3.25 -3.13 29.14
C SER A 433 -2.87 -4.61 29.06
N ASN A 434 -3.84 -5.51 29.24
CA ASN A 434 -3.65 -6.96 29.26
C ASN A 434 -4.38 -7.74 28.13
N PRO A 435 -4.47 -7.25 26.88
CA PRO A 435 -5.30 -7.86 25.84
C PRO A 435 -4.89 -9.31 25.50
N ARG A 436 -3.59 -9.63 25.58
CA ARG A 436 -3.10 -10.98 25.30
C ARG A 436 -3.49 -11.99 26.38
N GLN A 437 -3.53 -11.57 27.65
CA GLN A 437 -3.92 -12.45 28.75
C GLN A 437 -5.40 -12.83 28.62
N ILE A 438 -6.27 -11.85 28.38
CA ILE A 438 -7.70 -12.06 28.13
C ILE A 438 -7.94 -13.01 26.95
N LEU A 439 -7.28 -12.76 25.82
CA LEU A 439 -7.45 -13.60 24.63
C LEU A 439 -7.04 -15.06 24.90
N LEU A 440 -5.91 -15.28 25.59
CA LEU A 440 -5.42 -16.62 25.89
C LEU A 440 -6.31 -17.34 26.91
N ALA A 441 -6.79 -16.64 27.94
CA ALA A 441 -7.70 -17.20 28.94
C ALA A 441 -9.03 -17.64 28.31
N TRP A 442 -9.60 -16.79 27.46
CA TRP A 442 -10.83 -17.11 26.72
C TRP A 442 -10.65 -18.30 25.77
N GLN A 443 -9.53 -18.34 25.03
CA GLN A 443 -9.21 -19.47 24.15
C GLN A 443 -9.04 -20.79 24.90
N ALA A 444 -8.45 -20.75 26.10
CA ALA A 444 -8.31 -21.94 26.95
C ALA A 444 -9.65 -22.47 27.46
N TYR A 445 -10.69 -21.63 27.51
CA TYR A 445 -12.05 -21.99 27.90
C TYR A 445 -12.96 -22.35 26.70
N GLY A 446 -12.38 -22.79 25.58
CA GLY A 446 -13.12 -23.19 24.38
C GLY A 446 -13.44 -22.04 23.41
N GLY A 447 -13.07 -20.80 23.74
CA GLY A 447 -13.11 -19.69 22.79
C GLY A 447 -14.49 -19.46 22.16
N GLU A 448 -14.54 -19.51 20.83
CA GLU A 448 -15.77 -19.33 20.04
C GLU A 448 -16.74 -20.52 20.17
N ASP A 449 -16.26 -21.69 20.60
CA ASP A 449 -17.07 -22.92 20.71
C ASP A 449 -17.99 -22.90 21.95
N VAL A 450 -17.71 -22.02 22.91
CA VAL A 450 -18.51 -21.86 24.13
C VAL A 450 -19.16 -20.48 24.11
N GLU A 451 -20.47 -20.46 23.85
CA GLU A 451 -21.25 -19.24 23.75
C GLU A 451 -21.11 -18.39 25.03
N ASN A 452 -20.88 -17.08 24.86
CA ASN A 452 -20.75 -16.11 25.94
C ASN A 452 -19.62 -16.38 26.96
N SER A 453 -18.72 -17.33 26.72
CA SER A 453 -17.56 -17.63 27.59
C SER A 453 -16.67 -16.41 27.86
N TRP A 454 -16.54 -15.51 26.89
CA TRP A 454 -15.79 -14.25 27.00
C TRP A 454 -16.25 -13.38 28.18
N ARG A 455 -17.54 -13.47 28.58
CA ARG A 455 -18.10 -12.66 29.68
C ARG A 455 -17.43 -12.95 31.03
N ASN A 456 -16.90 -14.16 31.19
CA ASN A 456 -16.19 -14.57 32.41
C ASN A 456 -14.91 -13.73 32.63
N HIS A 457 -14.35 -13.13 31.58
CA HIS A 457 -13.11 -12.37 31.62
C HIS A 457 -13.32 -10.85 31.68
N ILE A 458 -14.57 -10.36 31.74
CA ILE A 458 -14.87 -8.92 31.80
C ILE A 458 -14.15 -8.28 32.99
N GLN A 459 -14.21 -8.90 34.16
CA GLN A 459 -13.62 -8.37 35.40
C GLN A 459 -12.08 -8.42 35.41
N GLU A 460 -11.47 -9.17 34.47
CA GLU A 460 -10.01 -9.24 34.35
C GLU A 460 -9.42 -8.10 33.51
N ALA A 461 -10.24 -7.35 32.76
CA ALA A 461 -9.78 -6.25 31.93
C ALA A 461 -9.26 -5.10 32.79
N ARG A 462 -8.08 -4.58 32.40
CA ARG A 462 -7.41 -3.48 33.10
C ARG A 462 -6.95 -2.42 32.11
N TRP A 463 -7.11 -1.15 32.47
CA TRP A 463 -6.40 -0.07 31.79
C TRP A 463 -4.93 -0.07 32.23
N PHE A 464 -4.14 0.82 31.64
CA PHE A 464 -2.78 1.07 32.11
C PHE A 464 -2.79 1.83 33.44
N ASN A 465 -1.77 1.63 34.28
CA ASN A 465 -1.56 2.39 35.51
C ASN A 465 -0.19 3.12 35.43
N PRO A 466 -0.12 4.46 35.52
CA PRO A 466 -1.25 5.41 35.59
C PRO A 466 -2.16 5.35 34.35
N VAL A 467 -3.41 5.81 34.49
CA VAL A 467 -4.39 5.81 33.40
C VAL A 467 -3.88 6.64 32.22
N ARG A 468 -3.62 5.98 31.09
CA ARG A 468 -3.07 6.56 29.85
C ARG A 468 -3.57 5.78 28.63
N HIS A 469 -3.12 6.17 27.44
CA HIS A 469 -3.51 5.56 26.16
C HIS A 469 -5.03 5.64 25.89
N LEU A 470 -5.59 6.83 26.08
CA LEU A 470 -6.93 7.18 25.60
C LEU A 470 -6.92 7.25 24.07
N GLN A 471 -7.96 6.76 23.41
CA GLN A 471 -8.01 6.65 21.96
C GLN A 471 -9.41 6.98 21.43
N LEU A 472 -9.44 7.56 20.23
CA LEU A 472 -10.63 7.71 19.40
C LEU A 472 -10.53 6.72 18.23
N ALA A 473 -11.40 5.73 18.20
CA ALA A 473 -11.56 4.83 17.06
C ALA A 473 -12.56 5.40 16.05
N VAL A 474 -12.14 5.41 14.79
CA VAL A 474 -12.92 5.77 13.61
C VAL A 474 -13.32 4.46 12.92
N LYS A 475 -14.62 4.17 12.87
CA LYS A 475 -15.12 2.83 12.55
C LYS A 475 -15.69 2.67 11.15
N THR A 476 -16.17 3.75 10.55
CA THR A 476 -16.93 3.73 9.28
C THR A 476 -16.31 4.66 8.23
N GLU A 477 -16.64 4.46 6.95
CA GLU A 477 -16.09 5.25 5.85
C GLU A 477 -16.48 6.74 5.95
N ASP A 478 -17.71 7.04 6.33
CA ASP A 478 -18.18 8.41 6.50
C ASP A 478 -17.52 9.13 7.69
N ALA A 479 -17.23 8.40 8.76
CA ALA A 479 -16.43 8.89 9.87
C ALA A 479 -14.98 9.17 9.42
N ALA A 480 -14.42 8.28 8.61
CA ALA A 480 -13.09 8.45 8.03
C ALA A 480 -13.02 9.64 7.07
N GLU A 481 -14.04 9.86 6.24
CA GLU A 481 -14.18 11.01 5.36
C GLU A 481 -14.17 12.33 6.16
N LEU A 482 -14.95 12.40 7.24
CA LEU A 482 -14.94 13.55 8.14
C LEU A 482 -13.54 13.79 8.72
N ILE A 483 -12.90 12.76 9.28
CA ILE A 483 -11.56 12.90 9.87
C ILE A 483 -10.51 13.30 8.83
N ASN A 484 -10.59 12.77 7.61
CA ASN A 484 -9.67 13.17 6.52
C ASN A 484 -9.71 14.68 6.25
N SER A 485 -10.88 15.32 6.41
CA SER A 485 -11.04 16.78 6.25
C SER A 485 -10.31 17.60 7.33
N TYR A 486 -10.01 16.99 8.48
CA TYR A 486 -9.33 17.63 9.61
C TYR A 486 -7.81 17.45 9.61
N ARG A 487 -7.23 16.84 8.57
CA ARG A 487 -5.79 16.56 8.52
C ARG A 487 -5.00 17.85 8.30
N VAL A 488 -4.15 18.19 9.27
CA VAL A 488 -3.37 19.46 9.27
C VAL A 488 -1.88 19.26 9.02
N GLY A 489 -1.32 18.10 9.37
CA GLY A 489 0.11 17.89 9.22
C GLY A 489 0.57 16.45 9.32
N ILE A 490 1.80 16.21 8.87
CA ILE A 490 2.51 14.95 9.03
C ILE A 490 3.93 15.25 9.51
N ILE A 491 4.31 14.64 10.62
CA ILE A 491 5.66 14.66 11.15
C ILE A 491 6.38 13.40 10.66
N TYR A 492 7.59 13.54 10.13
CA TYR A 492 8.48 12.44 9.79
C TYR A 492 9.73 12.49 10.66
N PHE A 493 10.19 11.33 11.11
CA PHE A 493 11.42 11.20 11.90
C PHE A 493 11.92 9.75 11.90
N HIS A 494 13.22 9.61 12.13
CA HIS A 494 13.83 8.30 12.36
C HIS A 494 13.88 8.02 13.86
N THR A 495 13.34 6.88 14.32
CA THR A 495 13.49 6.45 15.72
C THR A 495 14.90 5.90 15.93
N LYS A 496 15.46 6.07 17.14
CA LYS A 496 16.88 5.89 17.51
C LYS A 496 17.70 4.96 16.59
N ASP A 497 18.82 5.50 16.13
CA ASP A 497 19.98 4.71 15.74
C ASP A 497 20.61 4.14 17.01
N GLU A 498 20.70 2.81 17.12
CA GLU A 498 21.79 2.19 17.88
C GLU A 498 23.04 2.10 17.01
#